data_AF-F9WHG0-F1
#
_entry.id   AF-F9WHG0-F1
#
_cell.length_a   1.000
_cell.length_b   1.000
_cell.length_c   1.000
_cell.angle_alpha   90.00
_cell.angle_beta   90.00
_cell.angle_gamma   90.00
#
_symmetry.space_group_name_H-M   'P 1'
#
loop_
_entity.id
_entity.type
_entity.pdbx_description
1 polymer ?
#
loop_
_entity_poly.entity_id
_entity_poly.type
_entity_poly.pdbx_seq_one_letter_code
_entity_poly.pdbx_strand_id
1 'polypeptide(L)'
;MVRCAGLGLAAYSACIAVTLGALGTAGTRPHNEEEFKVLCRVLRVAEGTPAPVPDNSSIELKAVQQARLLARYTDVNEEQYDLVVRQSKQDFSKEKLSAEDEDFLKYTVGRRIAHEKIVIIVRKMERIYKRIREKMEKATKARENAVKLLAHSIYGNTVDYLPTEENITKLLSHIDKGSVFNDPNGVVAFDGNYYAGSSCGAIVHEAGRTLINDFYCLCVGIVKNNSPCHTDIKGTLDNCNMCCSDASKREEVGNAKCTSGNWTWLNADGDAKKDFSEGWPVLRSKCPQETENASLTADAIRVALEGFRHMLGKQYNDGDSKFPTTMTVKNFVLGKMAKISYIMYPQDEGGCVGEENQTCVNYWNALIKGNGIEWENKLLKAMNEVETFTVEVEQAENLSMVLFSLKKEAERIYGKEIVGNVSWEFDGITQALRARDLIAYTTIACFLLL
;
A
#
# COMPACT_ATOMS: atom_id res chain seq x y z
N MET A 1 65.10 -38.45 -11.75
CA MET A 1 64.58 -39.29 -10.64
C MET A 1 63.95 -38.37 -9.60
N VAL A 2 62.82 -38.80 -9.02
CA VAL A 2 62.03 -38.18 -7.92
C VAL A 2 61.21 -36.94 -8.35
N ARG A 3 59.95 -37.12 -8.79
CA ARG A 3 58.66 -37.31 -8.07
C ARG A 3 58.03 -36.01 -7.54
N CYS A 4 56.84 -35.72 -8.09
CA CYS A 4 55.86 -34.75 -7.63
C CYS A 4 55.26 -35.08 -6.26
N ALA A 5 54.92 -34.04 -5.51
CA ALA A 5 53.74 -33.85 -4.63
C ALA A 5 53.83 -32.39 -4.14
N GLY A 6 52.80 -31.56 -3.98
CA GLY A 6 51.35 -31.63 -4.07
C GLY A 6 50.83 -30.22 -3.71
N LEU A 7 49.55 -29.97 -3.99
CA LEU A 7 48.76 -28.73 -3.81
C LEU A 7 48.92 -28.03 -2.43
N GLY A 8 48.62 -26.74 -2.23
CA GLY A 8 47.97 -25.76 -3.12
C GLY A 8 47.70 -24.37 -2.49
N LEU A 9 47.13 -23.51 -3.34
CA LEU A 9 46.25 -22.33 -3.11
C LEU A 9 46.72 -21.29 -2.05
N ALA A 10 47.32 -20.17 -2.47
CA ALA A 10 46.68 -18.95 -2.98
C ALA A 10 46.08 -18.04 -1.87
N ALA A 11 46.82 -16.99 -1.54
CA ALA A 11 46.30 -15.75 -0.95
C ALA A 11 47.10 -14.58 -1.54
N TYR A 12 46.67 -14.09 -2.70
CA TYR A 12 47.16 -12.84 -3.26
C TYR A 12 46.41 -11.68 -2.61
N SER A 13 47.10 -11.00 -1.69
CA SER A 13 46.73 -9.68 -1.19
C SER A 13 46.96 -8.66 -2.31
N ALA A 14 45.89 -8.21 -2.96
CA ALA A 14 45.91 -7.10 -3.90
C ALA A 14 45.59 -5.80 -3.15
N CYS A 15 46.60 -4.97 -2.94
CA CYS A 15 46.46 -3.58 -2.53
C CYS A 15 45.73 -2.80 -3.62
N ILE A 16 44.48 -2.39 -3.36
CA ILE A 16 43.81 -1.36 -4.16
C ILE A 16 44.19 -0.01 -3.54
N ALA A 17 45.04 0.73 -4.24
CA ALA A 17 45.33 2.12 -3.96
C ALA A 17 44.08 2.96 -4.25
N VAL A 18 43.43 3.44 -3.19
CA VAL A 18 42.38 4.47 -3.29
C VAL A 18 43.09 5.81 -3.48
N THR A 19 43.03 6.34 -4.68
CA THR A 19 43.40 7.73 -4.98
C THR A 19 42.38 8.66 -4.31
N LEU A 20 42.80 9.31 -3.21
CA LEU A 20 42.13 10.45 -2.59
C LEU A 20 42.14 11.64 -3.57
N GLY A 21 41.01 11.85 -4.24
CA GLY A 21 40.71 13.10 -4.94
C GLY A 21 39.92 14.05 -4.04
N ALA A 22 40.46 15.26 -3.89
CA ALA A 22 39.83 16.49 -3.39
C ALA A 22 39.15 16.43 -1.99
N LEU A 23 39.87 17.00 -1.01
CA LEU A 23 39.30 17.59 0.20
C LEU A 23 38.28 18.69 -0.19
N GLY A 24 37.01 18.30 -0.31
CA GLY A 24 35.91 19.23 -0.18
C GLY A 24 35.93 19.82 1.23
N THR A 25 35.84 21.14 1.33
CA THR A 25 35.62 21.86 2.59
C THR A 25 34.54 21.13 3.39
N ALA A 26 34.86 20.73 4.63
CA ALA A 26 33.90 20.13 5.53
C ALA A 26 32.75 21.12 5.78
N GLY A 27 31.70 21.02 4.96
CA GLY A 27 30.46 21.74 5.18
C GLY A 27 29.89 21.26 6.52
N THR A 28 29.49 22.21 7.36
CA THR A 28 28.73 21.91 8.57
C THR A 28 27.51 21.08 8.19
N ARG A 29 27.33 19.91 8.80
CA ARG A 29 26.17 19.04 8.53
C ARG A 29 24.87 19.82 8.80
N PRO A 30 23.83 19.67 7.96
CA PRO A 30 22.52 20.24 8.20
C PRO A 30 21.99 19.83 9.58
N HIS A 31 21.36 20.75 10.32
CA HIS A 31 20.97 20.50 11.71
C HIS A 31 19.69 19.67 11.87
N ASN A 32 18.90 19.48 10.81
CA ASN A 32 17.70 18.62 10.77
C ASN A 32 17.92 17.37 9.88
N GLU A 33 19.17 16.97 9.62
CA GLU A 33 19.48 15.88 8.69
C GLU A 33 18.83 14.54 9.11
N GLU A 34 18.82 14.23 10.41
CA GLU A 34 18.28 12.97 10.93
C GLU A 34 16.74 12.96 10.92
N GLU A 35 16.11 14.08 11.28
CA GLU A 35 14.67 14.26 11.20
C GLU A 35 14.17 14.18 9.75
N PHE A 36 14.94 14.76 8.82
CA PHE A 36 14.65 14.66 7.40
C PHE A 36 14.71 13.21 6.92
N LYS A 37 15.74 12.43 7.32
CA LYS A 37 15.83 11.00 7.00
C LYS A 37 14.63 10.22 7.53
N VAL A 38 14.13 10.55 8.71
CA VAL A 38 12.96 9.91 9.30
C VAL A 38 11.68 10.26 8.53
N LEU A 39 11.44 11.54 8.22
CA LEU A 39 10.30 11.93 7.38
C LEU A 39 10.38 11.32 5.98
N CYS A 40 11.56 11.18 5.39
CA CYS A 40 11.75 10.49 4.12
C CYS A 40 11.34 9.01 4.17
N ARG A 41 11.57 8.31 5.29
CA ARG A 41 11.07 6.94 5.47
C ARG A 41 9.55 6.90 5.54
N VAL A 42 8.93 7.86 6.23
CA VAL A 42 7.47 8.00 6.28
C VAL A 42 6.90 8.33 4.89
N LEU A 43 7.52 9.24 4.15
CA LEU A 43 7.12 9.58 2.79
C LEU A 43 7.19 8.36 1.87
N ARG A 44 8.26 7.57 1.97
CA ARG A 44 8.44 6.37 1.16
C ARG A 44 7.30 5.37 1.34
N VAL A 45 6.87 5.12 2.58
CA VAL A 45 5.73 4.22 2.82
C VAL A 45 4.42 4.85 2.38
N ALA A 46 4.27 6.18 2.51
CA ALA A 46 3.10 6.91 2.03
C ALA A 46 2.97 6.88 0.49
N GLU A 47 4.10 6.83 -0.23
CA GLU A 47 4.15 6.72 -1.69
C GLU A 47 4.12 5.27 -2.18
N GLY A 48 4.28 4.32 -1.25
CA GLY A 48 4.14 2.91 -1.53
C GLY A 48 2.74 2.58 -2.05
N THR A 49 2.68 1.69 -3.04
CA THR A 49 1.40 1.19 -3.54
C THR A 49 1.16 -0.22 -3.00
N PRO A 50 0.00 -0.49 -2.38
CA PRO A 50 -0.35 -1.87 -2.02
C PRO A 50 -0.40 -2.76 -3.26
N ALA A 51 -0.04 -4.02 -3.10
CA ALA A 51 -0.03 -5.00 -4.18
C ALA A 51 -1.38 -5.02 -4.93
N PRO A 52 -1.39 -5.28 -6.25
CA PRO A 52 -2.63 -5.41 -7.00
C PRO A 52 -3.45 -6.60 -6.48
N VAL A 53 -4.79 -6.48 -6.53
CA VAL A 53 -5.68 -7.61 -6.24
C VAL A 53 -5.51 -8.66 -7.35
N PRO A 54 -5.22 -9.93 -7.03
CA PRO A 54 -5.12 -10.98 -8.03
C PRO A 54 -6.45 -11.22 -8.76
N ASP A 55 -6.44 -11.24 -10.10
CA ASP A 55 -7.62 -11.60 -10.90
C ASP A 55 -7.58 -13.07 -11.32
N ASN A 56 -7.99 -13.94 -10.40
CA ASN A 56 -8.17 -15.37 -10.66
C ASN A 56 -9.63 -15.75 -10.98
N SER A 57 -10.52 -14.75 -11.08
CA SER A 57 -11.97 -14.95 -11.21
C SER A 57 -12.34 -15.81 -12.41
N SER A 58 -11.63 -15.63 -13.54
CA SER A 58 -11.86 -16.38 -14.77
C SER A 58 -11.48 -17.86 -14.64
N ILE A 59 -10.45 -18.18 -13.86
CA ILE A 59 -9.94 -19.54 -13.65
C ILE A 59 -10.87 -20.29 -12.70
N GLU A 60 -11.28 -19.66 -11.60
CA GLU A 60 -12.23 -20.22 -10.64
C GLU A 60 -13.59 -20.49 -11.28
N LEU A 61 -14.09 -19.54 -12.09
CA LEU A 61 -15.35 -19.70 -12.82
C LEU A 61 -15.28 -20.89 -13.79
N LYS A 62 -14.17 -21.04 -14.52
CA LYS A 62 -13.94 -22.20 -15.41
C LYS A 62 -13.98 -23.51 -14.63
N ALA A 63 -13.39 -23.58 -13.44
CA ALA A 63 -13.44 -24.78 -12.61
C ALA A 63 -14.88 -25.15 -12.19
N VAL A 64 -15.69 -24.17 -11.78
CA VAL A 64 -17.13 -24.38 -11.49
C VAL A 64 -17.88 -24.86 -12.74
N GLN A 65 -17.62 -24.25 -13.90
CA GLN A 65 -18.26 -24.61 -15.16
C GLN A 65 -17.90 -26.04 -15.62
N GLN A 66 -16.66 -26.47 -15.42
CA GLN A 66 -16.22 -27.84 -15.70
C GLN A 66 -16.98 -28.85 -14.83
N ALA A 67 -17.07 -28.62 -13.51
CA ALA A 67 -17.84 -29.50 -12.63
C ALA A 67 -19.34 -29.55 -12.99
N ARG A 68 -19.93 -28.40 -13.39
CA ARG A 68 -21.31 -28.35 -13.92
C ARG A 68 -21.48 -29.15 -15.21
N LEU A 69 -20.46 -29.17 -16.06
CA LEU A 69 -20.49 -29.95 -17.29
C LEU A 69 -20.44 -31.45 -16.97
N LEU A 70 -19.59 -31.88 -16.02
CA LEU A 70 -19.58 -33.26 -15.54
C LEU A 70 -20.95 -33.68 -14.99
N ALA A 71 -21.59 -32.83 -14.17
CA ALA A 71 -22.92 -33.11 -13.63
C ALA A 71 -23.96 -33.34 -14.75
N ARG A 72 -23.89 -32.57 -15.84
CA ARG A 72 -24.77 -32.73 -17.00
C ARG A 72 -24.50 -34.03 -17.76
N TYR A 73 -23.24 -34.42 -17.91
CA TYR A 73 -22.89 -35.69 -18.56
C TYR A 73 -23.30 -36.91 -17.74
N THR A 74 -23.34 -36.80 -16.42
CA THR A 74 -23.76 -37.90 -15.55
C THR A 74 -25.25 -37.98 -15.35
N ASP A 75 -26.02 -36.98 -15.80
CA ASP A 75 -27.48 -36.95 -15.65
C ASP A 75 -28.12 -38.16 -16.33
N VAL A 76 -29.14 -38.74 -15.68
CA VAL A 76 -29.85 -39.94 -16.11
C VAL A 76 -31.34 -39.69 -15.94
N ASN A 77 -32.11 -39.97 -17.00
CA ASN A 77 -33.56 -39.92 -16.95
C ASN A 77 -34.09 -40.87 -15.86
N GLU A 78 -34.97 -40.38 -14.98
CA GLU A 78 -35.55 -41.16 -13.89
C GLU A 78 -36.32 -42.38 -14.38
N GLU A 79 -37.03 -42.28 -15.50
CA GLU A 79 -37.77 -43.41 -16.08
C GLU A 79 -36.81 -44.53 -16.54
N GLN A 80 -35.69 -44.15 -17.16
CA GLN A 80 -34.66 -45.10 -17.59
C GLN A 80 -33.99 -45.77 -16.39
N TYR A 81 -33.69 -44.99 -15.34
CA TYR A 81 -33.11 -45.51 -14.11
C TYR A 81 -34.07 -46.48 -13.40
N ASP A 82 -35.35 -46.14 -13.29
CA ASP A 82 -36.36 -47.00 -12.66
C ASP A 82 -36.56 -48.30 -13.43
N LEU A 83 -36.54 -48.26 -14.77
CA LEU A 83 -36.57 -49.45 -15.62
C LEU A 83 -35.37 -50.36 -15.35
N VAL A 84 -34.15 -49.79 -15.34
CA VAL A 84 -32.89 -50.49 -15.02
C VAL A 84 -32.94 -51.12 -13.63
N VAL A 85 -33.41 -50.40 -12.61
CA VAL A 85 -33.52 -50.92 -11.24
C VAL A 85 -34.57 -52.03 -11.14
N ARG A 86 -35.72 -51.90 -11.82
CA ARG A 86 -36.73 -52.97 -11.87
C ARG A 86 -36.21 -54.22 -12.56
N GLN A 87 -35.54 -54.06 -13.70
CA GLN A 87 -34.91 -55.17 -14.42
C GLN A 87 -33.84 -55.85 -13.56
N SER A 88 -32.99 -55.10 -12.86
CA SER A 88 -31.99 -55.70 -11.95
C SER A 88 -32.59 -56.48 -10.76
N LYS A 89 -33.85 -56.23 -10.42
CA LYS A 89 -34.57 -56.89 -9.31
C LYS A 89 -35.44 -58.06 -9.77
N GLN A 90 -35.69 -58.19 -11.07
CA GLN A 90 -36.36 -59.38 -11.60
C GLN A 90 -35.38 -60.55 -11.51
N ASP A 91 -35.77 -61.62 -10.83
CA ASP A 91 -34.98 -62.84 -10.71
C ASP A 91 -34.83 -63.48 -12.11
N PHE A 92 -33.73 -63.14 -12.79
CA PHE A 92 -33.24 -63.83 -14.00
C PHE A 92 -32.73 -65.26 -13.70
N SER A 93 -33.35 -65.94 -12.73
CA SER A 93 -33.02 -67.30 -12.29
C SER A 93 -33.17 -68.37 -13.38
N LYS A 94 -33.65 -68.01 -14.59
CA LYS A 94 -33.77 -68.92 -15.73
C LYS A 94 -33.09 -68.44 -17.02
N GLU A 95 -32.62 -67.19 -17.11
CA GLU A 95 -32.06 -66.65 -18.35
C GLU A 95 -30.84 -65.78 -18.02
N LYS A 96 -29.65 -66.23 -18.39
CA LYS A 96 -28.38 -65.55 -18.06
C LYS A 96 -28.33 -64.23 -18.83
N LEU A 97 -28.35 -63.09 -18.13
CA LEU A 97 -28.15 -61.77 -18.74
C LEU A 97 -26.91 -61.79 -19.64
N SER A 98 -26.99 -61.13 -20.80
CA SER A 98 -25.82 -60.95 -21.64
C SER A 98 -24.79 -60.05 -20.94
N ALA A 99 -23.52 -60.18 -21.31
CA ALA A 99 -22.47 -59.31 -20.78
C ALA A 99 -22.76 -57.81 -21.08
N GLU A 100 -23.42 -57.53 -22.21
CA GLU A 100 -23.81 -56.18 -22.62
C GLU A 100 -24.90 -55.60 -21.70
N ASP A 101 -25.87 -56.41 -21.28
CA ASP A 101 -26.93 -55.99 -20.36
C ASP A 101 -26.37 -55.70 -18.96
N GLU A 102 -25.46 -56.53 -18.45
CA GLU A 102 -24.78 -56.28 -17.18
C GLU A 102 -23.97 -54.97 -17.21
N ASP A 103 -23.25 -54.73 -18.30
CA ASP A 103 -22.46 -53.51 -18.46
C ASP A 103 -23.35 -52.26 -18.59
N PHE A 104 -24.48 -52.36 -19.28
CA PHE A 104 -25.46 -51.27 -19.39
C PHE A 104 -26.10 -50.94 -18.03
N LEU A 105 -26.49 -51.97 -17.24
CA LEU A 105 -27.03 -51.79 -15.90
C LEU A 105 -25.99 -51.12 -14.98
N LYS A 106 -24.74 -51.62 -14.97
CA LYS A 106 -23.64 -51.05 -14.17
C LYS A 106 -23.33 -49.61 -14.57
N TYR A 107 -23.29 -49.32 -15.88
CA TYR A 107 -23.06 -47.97 -16.41
C TYR A 107 -24.15 -46.99 -15.98
N THR A 108 -25.42 -47.37 -16.12
CA THR A 108 -26.56 -46.50 -15.78
C THR A 108 -26.62 -46.22 -14.27
N VAL A 109 -26.40 -47.24 -13.43
CA VAL A 109 -26.32 -47.07 -11.98
C VAL A 109 -25.11 -46.22 -11.57
N GLY A 110 -23.94 -46.46 -12.16
CA GLY A 110 -22.73 -45.67 -11.93
C GLY A 110 -22.92 -44.20 -12.29
N ARG A 111 -23.56 -43.89 -13.43
CA ARG A 111 -23.92 -42.52 -13.83
C ARG A 111 -24.81 -41.83 -12.81
N ARG A 112 -25.88 -42.48 -12.34
CA ARG A 112 -26.78 -41.88 -11.33
C ARG A 112 -26.04 -41.57 -10.04
N ILE A 113 -25.24 -42.52 -9.54
CA ILE A 113 -24.41 -42.33 -8.34
C ILE A 113 -23.41 -41.18 -8.54
N ALA A 114 -22.77 -41.11 -9.69
CA ALA A 114 -21.84 -40.03 -10.02
C ALA A 114 -22.56 -38.67 -10.05
N HIS A 115 -23.73 -38.60 -10.69
CA HIS A 115 -24.52 -37.38 -10.78
C HIS A 115 -24.89 -36.83 -9.41
N GLU A 116 -25.44 -37.66 -8.52
CA GLU A 116 -25.83 -37.23 -7.18
C GLU A 116 -24.64 -36.67 -6.38
N LYS A 117 -23.48 -37.32 -6.46
CA LYS A 117 -22.25 -36.85 -5.80
C LYS A 117 -21.71 -35.56 -6.43
N ILE A 118 -21.64 -35.48 -7.75
CA ILE A 118 -21.10 -34.32 -8.48
C ILE A 118 -22.01 -33.10 -8.31
N VAL A 119 -23.34 -33.25 -8.31
CA VAL A 119 -24.28 -32.15 -8.06
C VAL A 119 -24.07 -31.55 -6.66
N ILE A 120 -23.81 -32.38 -5.64
CA ILE A 120 -23.46 -31.90 -4.30
C ILE A 120 -22.15 -31.09 -4.34
N ILE A 121 -21.15 -31.55 -5.08
CA ILE A 121 -19.87 -30.84 -5.25
C ILE A 121 -20.09 -29.51 -5.97
N VAL A 122 -20.83 -29.48 -7.07
CA VAL A 122 -21.15 -28.25 -7.82
C VAL A 122 -21.80 -27.22 -6.91
N ARG A 123 -22.80 -27.61 -6.11
CA ARG A 123 -23.45 -26.72 -5.14
C ARG A 123 -22.46 -26.16 -4.11
N LYS A 124 -21.49 -26.96 -3.66
CA LYS A 124 -20.42 -26.49 -2.75
C LYS A 124 -19.47 -25.52 -3.45
N MET A 125 -19.04 -25.83 -4.67
CA MET A 125 -18.15 -24.99 -5.47
C MET A 125 -18.79 -23.63 -5.77
N GLU A 126 -20.07 -23.58 -6.12
CA GLU A 126 -20.80 -22.33 -6.36
C GLU A 126 -20.82 -21.42 -5.12
N ARG A 127 -21.05 -21.99 -3.93
CA ARG A 127 -21.01 -21.24 -2.67
C ARG A 127 -19.62 -20.71 -2.37
N ILE A 128 -18.58 -21.52 -2.62
CA ILE A 128 -17.19 -21.10 -2.41
C ILE A 128 -16.82 -20.00 -3.40
N TYR A 129 -17.13 -20.16 -4.69
CA TYR A 129 -16.90 -19.14 -5.71
C TYR A 129 -17.56 -17.81 -5.37
N LYS A 130 -18.82 -17.83 -4.88
CA LYS A 130 -19.48 -16.62 -4.40
C LYS A 130 -18.70 -15.94 -3.27
N ARG A 131 -18.22 -16.71 -2.29
CA ARG A 131 -17.40 -16.18 -1.19
C ARG A 131 -16.07 -15.62 -1.67
N ILE A 132 -15.39 -16.28 -2.61
CA ILE A 132 -14.15 -15.77 -3.21
C ILE A 132 -14.39 -14.38 -3.83
N ARG A 133 -15.47 -14.24 -4.61
CA ARG A 133 -15.83 -12.93 -5.18
C ARG A 133 -16.12 -11.86 -4.13
N GLU A 134 -16.87 -12.20 -3.08
CA GLU A 134 -17.16 -11.28 -1.97
C GLU A 134 -15.86 -10.84 -1.27
N LYS A 135 -14.90 -11.75 -1.09
CA LYS A 135 -13.58 -11.46 -0.51
C LYS A 135 -12.74 -10.56 -1.41
N MET A 136 -12.67 -10.85 -2.72
CA MET A 136 -11.92 -10.03 -3.68
C MET A 136 -12.52 -8.62 -3.85
N GLU A 137 -13.84 -8.47 -3.79
CA GLU A 137 -14.49 -7.15 -3.81
C GLU A 137 -14.13 -6.31 -2.58
N LYS A 138 -14.12 -6.93 -1.39
CA LYS A 138 -13.69 -6.27 -0.15
C LYS A 138 -12.22 -5.89 -0.21
N ALA A 139 -11.35 -6.79 -0.67
CA ALA A 139 -9.94 -6.51 -0.87
C ALA A 139 -9.72 -5.32 -1.83
N THR A 140 -10.48 -5.26 -2.93
CA THR A 140 -10.42 -4.15 -3.89
C THR A 140 -10.78 -2.82 -3.25
N LYS A 141 -11.90 -2.77 -2.52
CA LYS A 141 -12.34 -1.57 -1.81
C LYS A 141 -11.34 -1.12 -0.75
N ALA A 142 -10.83 -2.06 0.04
CA ALA A 142 -9.82 -1.78 1.06
C ALA A 142 -8.53 -1.20 0.42
N ARG A 143 -8.07 -1.79 -0.68
CA ARG A 143 -6.93 -1.29 -1.44
C ARG A 143 -7.15 0.13 -1.98
N GLU A 144 -8.30 0.40 -2.57
CA GLU A 144 -8.65 1.74 -3.07
C GLU A 144 -8.69 2.78 -1.95
N ASN A 145 -9.31 2.43 -0.81
CA ASN A 145 -9.33 3.28 0.38
C ASN A 145 -7.93 3.54 0.94
N ALA A 146 -7.07 2.51 0.98
CA ALA A 146 -5.68 2.65 1.40
C ALA A 146 -4.94 3.67 0.52
N VAL A 147 -5.02 3.53 -0.81
CA VAL A 147 -4.38 4.48 -1.76
C VAL A 147 -4.88 5.90 -1.57
N LYS A 148 -6.19 6.09 -1.37
CA LYS A 148 -6.79 7.39 -1.11
C LYS A 148 -6.26 8.01 0.19
N LEU A 149 -6.18 7.24 1.27
CA LEU A 149 -5.68 7.71 2.57
C LEU A 149 -4.18 8.04 2.53
N LEU A 150 -3.39 7.24 1.80
CA LEU A 150 -1.98 7.50 1.53
C LEU A 150 -1.82 8.83 0.78
N ALA A 151 -2.58 9.05 -0.30
CA ALA A 151 -2.58 10.30 -1.03
C ALA A 151 -3.00 11.50 -0.17
N HIS A 152 -4.03 11.35 0.67
CA HIS A 152 -4.45 12.40 1.62
C HIS A 152 -3.35 12.77 2.61
N SER A 153 -2.55 11.80 3.06
CA SER A 153 -1.46 12.07 4.00
C SER A 153 -0.35 12.92 3.39
N ILE A 154 -0.12 12.82 2.08
CA ILE A 154 0.95 13.55 1.38
C ILE A 154 0.42 14.87 0.82
N TYR A 155 -0.64 14.79 0.01
CA TYR A 155 -1.11 15.86 -0.85
C TYR A 155 -2.34 16.57 -0.29
N GLY A 156 -2.94 16.09 0.79
CA GLY A 156 -4.14 16.68 1.38
C GLY A 156 -5.44 16.08 0.87
N ASN A 157 -6.55 16.45 1.50
CA ASN A 157 -7.85 15.78 1.38
C ASN A 157 -8.55 15.93 0.01
N THR A 158 -7.98 16.71 -0.92
CA THR A 158 -8.51 16.93 -2.28
C THR A 158 -7.95 15.95 -3.32
N VAL A 159 -6.98 15.11 -2.95
CA VAL A 159 -6.27 14.21 -3.86
C VAL A 159 -6.51 12.76 -3.48
N ASP A 160 -7.30 12.04 -4.29
CA ASP A 160 -7.71 10.65 -4.00
C ASP A 160 -6.82 9.58 -4.66
N TYR A 161 -5.70 9.97 -5.28
CA TYR A 161 -4.79 9.07 -5.99
C TYR A 161 -3.33 9.46 -5.79
N LEU A 162 -2.41 8.51 -5.94
CA LEU A 162 -0.97 8.79 -5.95
C LEU A 162 -0.54 9.23 -7.36
N PRO A 163 -0.08 10.47 -7.57
CA PRO A 163 0.35 10.94 -8.89
C PRO A 163 1.65 10.27 -9.32
N THR A 164 1.83 10.10 -10.63
CA THR A 164 3.14 9.77 -11.21
C THR A 164 4.08 10.96 -11.11
N GLU A 165 5.39 10.72 -11.11
CA GLU A 165 6.44 11.74 -11.03
C GLU A 165 6.20 12.95 -11.95
N GLU A 166 5.91 12.68 -13.23
CA GLU A 166 5.69 13.71 -14.26
C GLU A 166 4.46 14.59 -13.99
N ASN A 167 3.50 14.11 -13.19
CA ASN A 167 2.24 14.81 -12.92
C ASN A 167 2.25 15.56 -11.59
N ILE A 168 3.25 15.38 -10.72
CA ILE A 168 3.30 16.00 -9.39
C ILE A 168 3.23 17.53 -9.49
N THR A 169 4.09 18.17 -10.30
CA THR A 169 4.12 19.63 -10.44
C THR A 169 2.77 20.18 -10.93
N LYS A 170 2.17 19.52 -11.94
CA LYS A 170 0.87 19.91 -12.50
C LYS A 170 -0.26 19.75 -11.48
N LEU A 171 -0.22 18.72 -10.64
CA LEU A 171 -1.18 18.53 -9.56
C LEU A 171 -1.06 19.68 -8.54
N LEU A 172 0.15 19.95 -8.07
CA LEU A 172 0.41 20.95 -7.04
C LEU A 172 0.16 22.39 -7.49
N SER A 173 0.20 22.68 -8.79
CA SER A 173 -0.15 24.00 -9.31
C SER A 173 -1.66 24.30 -9.26
N HIS A 174 -2.51 23.29 -9.10
CA HIS A 174 -3.98 23.43 -9.09
C HIS A 174 -4.63 23.06 -7.76
N ILE A 175 -3.86 22.48 -6.83
CA ILE A 175 -4.41 22.05 -5.55
C ILE A 175 -4.73 23.24 -4.65
N ASP A 176 -5.81 23.12 -3.87
CA ASP A 176 -6.05 24.02 -2.76
C ASP A 176 -4.92 23.88 -1.73
N LYS A 177 -4.07 24.91 -1.63
CA LYS A 177 -2.97 24.95 -0.65
C LYS A 177 -3.48 24.86 0.79
N GLY A 178 -4.71 25.29 1.06
CA GLY A 178 -5.35 25.12 2.37
C GLY A 178 -5.64 23.67 2.70
N SER A 179 -5.65 22.76 1.72
CA SER A 179 -5.72 21.31 1.97
C SER A 179 -4.36 20.70 2.33
N VAL A 180 -3.26 21.37 1.99
CA VAL A 180 -1.88 20.94 2.24
C VAL A 180 -1.33 21.53 3.53
N PHE A 181 -1.47 22.84 3.72
CA PHE A 181 -0.90 23.60 4.83
C PHE A 181 -1.98 24.01 5.84
N ASN A 182 -1.60 24.11 7.12
CA ASN A 182 -2.51 24.62 8.14
C ASN A 182 -2.64 26.15 8.05
N ASP A 183 -3.90 26.61 7.93
CA ASP A 183 -4.31 28.01 7.96
C ASP A 183 -5.61 28.14 8.75
N PRO A 184 -5.52 28.28 10.08
CA PRO A 184 -6.71 28.28 10.94
C PRO A 184 -7.63 29.49 10.71
N ASN A 185 -7.17 30.53 10.02
CA ASN A 185 -7.95 31.76 9.83
C ASN A 185 -8.34 32.01 8.36
N GLY A 186 -7.92 31.16 7.41
CA GLY A 186 -8.02 31.44 5.98
C GLY A 186 -7.27 32.73 5.60
N VAL A 187 -6.34 33.17 6.45
CA VAL A 187 -5.59 34.41 6.26
C VAL A 187 -4.41 34.06 5.38
N VAL A 188 -4.74 33.96 4.11
CA VAL A 188 -3.87 34.41 3.04
C VAL A 188 -3.38 35.80 3.47
N ALA A 189 -2.09 35.94 3.79
CA ALA A 189 -1.48 37.24 4.05
C ALA A 189 -1.86 38.21 2.91
N PHE A 190 -1.77 39.53 3.13
CA PHE A 190 -2.15 40.58 2.16
C PHE A 190 -1.52 40.41 0.75
N ASP A 191 -0.56 39.51 0.57
CA ASP A 191 0.17 39.15 -0.64
C ASP A 191 -0.12 37.74 -1.20
N GLY A 192 -1.03 36.94 -0.63
CA GLY A 192 -1.29 35.57 -1.12
C GLY A 192 -0.69 34.43 -0.28
N ASN A 193 -0.01 34.71 0.84
CA ASN A 193 0.90 33.74 1.47
C ASN A 193 0.44 33.19 2.82
N TYR A 194 0.74 31.91 3.08
CA TYR A 194 0.58 31.25 4.38
C TYR A 194 1.68 31.70 5.34
N TYR A 195 1.40 31.70 6.64
CA TYR A 195 2.42 31.97 7.67
C TYR A 195 3.05 30.67 8.17
N ALA A 196 4.38 30.62 8.19
CA ALA A 196 5.12 29.46 8.69
C ALA A 196 4.74 29.12 10.13
N GLY A 197 4.58 30.12 11.01
CA GLY A 197 4.12 29.91 12.39
C GLY A 197 2.80 29.13 12.44
N SER A 198 1.78 29.60 11.72
CA SER A 198 0.48 28.94 11.68
C SER A 198 0.52 27.52 11.09
N SER A 199 1.35 27.29 10.07
CA SER A 199 1.43 25.98 9.42
C SER A 199 2.36 24.98 10.13
N CYS A 200 3.34 25.46 10.90
CA CYS A 200 4.37 24.63 11.53
C CYS A 200 4.17 24.45 13.05
N GLY A 201 3.09 25.00 13.60
CA GLY A 201 2.69 24.75 14.98
C GLY A 201 3.34 25.69 16.00
N ALA A 202 3.51 26.96 15.66
CA ALA A 202 3.60 28.02 16.67
C ALA A 202 2.56 27.75 17.79
N ILE A 203 2.90 27.97 19.06
CA ILE A 203 2.33 27.30 20.26
C ILE A 203 0.79 27.19 20.30
N VAL A 204 0.08 28.14 19.68
CA VAL A 204 -1.39 28.20 19.64
C VAL A 204 -2.03 27.51 18.42
N HIS A 205 -1.23 27.15 17.42
CA HIS A 205 -1.63 26.58 16.13
C HIS A 205 -1.37 25.07 16.05
N GLU A 206 -2.10 24.40 15.16
CA GLU A 206 -1.93 22.97 14.91
C GLU A 206 -0.99 22.77 13.73
N ALA A 207 -0.15 21.74 13.79
CA ALA A 207 0.78 21.35 12.72
C ALA A 207 0.48 19.91 12.26
N GLY A 208 1.13 19.47 11.17
CA GLY A 208 1.00 18.09 10.72
C GLY A 208 -0.24 17.83 9.89
N ARG A 209 -0.65 18.81 9.07
CA ARG A 209 -1.78 18.62 8.15
C ARG A 209 -1.49 17.57 7.08
N THR A 210 -0.33 17.71 6.44
CA THR A 210 0.18 16.79 5.41
C THR A 210 1.68 16.58 5.60
N LEU A 211 2.23 15.52 5.02
CA LEU A 211 3.68 15.32 5.00
C LEU A 211 4.38 16.47 4.27
N ILE A 212 3.83 16.96 3.16
CA ILE A 212 4.38 18.11 2.44
C ILE A 212 4.51 19.34 3.36
N ASN A 213 3.49 19.64 4.15
CA ASN A 213 3.54 20.73 5.12
C ASN A 213 4.72 20.57 6.09
N ASP A 214 4.90 19.38 6.64
CA ASP A 214 5.96 19.10 7.61
C ASP A 214 7.36 19.16 6.98
N PHE A 215 7.53 18.68 5.74
CA PHE A 215 8.78 18.82 5.01
C PHE A 215 9.17 20.30 4.78
N TYR A 216 8.22 21.14 4.37
CA TYR A 216 8.50 22.57 4.18
C TYR A 216 8.87 23.25 5.51
N CYS A 217 8.15 22.95 6.58
CA CYS A 217 8.43 23.45 7.93
C CYS A 217 9.82 23.05 8.44
N LEU A 218 10.20 21.80 8.19
CA LEU A 218 11.48 21.26 8.64
C LEU A 218 12.66 21.75 7.79
N CYS A 219 12.47 21.95 6.48
CA CYS A 219 13.58 21.98 5.53
C CYS A 219 13.81 23.26 4.73
N VAL A 220 12.83 24.15 4.59
CA VAL A 220 12.98 25.32 3.70
C VAL A 220 13.31 26.57 4.50
N GLY A 221 12.51 26.90 5.51
CA GLY A 221 12.65 28.16 6.25
C GLY A 221 12.52 29.40 5.34
N ILE A 222 12.76 30.59 5.89
CA ILE A 222 12.58 31.85 5.14
C ILE A 222 13.92 32.34 4.55
N VAL A 223 15.05 32.03 5.20
CA VAL A 223 16.37 32.63 4.92
C VAL A 223 17.22 31.74 4.01
N LYS A 224 17.86 32.34 2.99
CA LYS A 224 18.67 31.64 1.98
C LYS A 224 19.95 31.00 2.52
N ASN A 225 20.57 31.59 3.54
CA ASN A 225 21.82 31.07 4.11
C ASN A 225 21.63 29.86 5.04
N ASN A 226 20.39 29.42 5.23
CA ASN A 226 20.06 28.30 6.08
C ASN A 226 19.67 27.09 5.23
N SER A 227 20.34 25.95 5.47
CA SER A 227 20.05 24.66 4.83
C SER A 227 19.75 23.62 5.91
N PRO A 228 18.54 23.59 6.47
CA PRO A 228 18.20 22.75 7.62
C PRO A 228 18.35 21.25 7.38
N CYS A 229 17.85 20.76 6.25
CA CYS A 229 17.77 19.32 5.96
C CYS A 229 18.82 18.84 4.96
N HIS A 230 19.17 19.66 3.98
CA HIS A 230 20.08 19.31 2.90
C HIS A 230 20.77 20.57 2.36
N THR A 231 22.05 20.46 1.98
CA THR A 231 22.88 21.60 1.54
C THR A 231 22.36 22.32 0.29
N ASP A 232 21.62 21.61 -0.55
CA ASP A 232 20.99 22.14 -1.78
C ASP A 232 19.61 22.76 -1.54
N ILE A 233 19.02 22.60 -0.36
CA ILE A 233 17.68 23.13 -0.04
C ILE A 233 17.84 24.34 0.86
N LYS A 234 17.34 25.49 0.41
CA LYS A 234 17.48 26.79 1.09
C LYS A 234 16.19 27.60 1.00
N GLY A 235 16.00 28.53 1.93
CA GLY A 235 14.98 29.57 1.81
C GLY A 235 15.28 30.55 0.65
N THR A 236 14.34 31.44 0.35
CA THR A 236 14.46 32.36 -0.80
C THR A 236 14.92 33.78 -0.46
N LEU A 237 14.95 34.14 0.83
CA LEU A 237 15.21 35.50 1.25
C LEU A 237 16.70 35.76 1.50
N ASP A 238 17.27 36.71 0.76
CA ASP A 238 18.62 37.23 0.96
C ASP A 238 18.65 38.17 2.17
N ASN A 239 19.58 37.95 3.12
CA ASN A 239 19.90 38.84 4.24
C ASN A 239 18.68 39.44 4.97
N CYS A 240 17.94 38.59 5.67
CA CYS A 240 16.88 39.03 6.55
C CYS A 240 17.44 39.60 7.86
N ASN A 241 17.64 40.92 7.92
CA ASN A 241 18.05 41.58 9.17
C ASN A 241 16.94 41.52 10.23
N MET A 242 15.67 41.44 9.80
CA MET A 242 14.51 41.25 10.67
C MET A 242 13.38 40.59 9.87
N CYS A 243 13.26 39.28 10.02
CA CYS A 243 12.16 38.51 9.48
C CYS A 243 11.02 38.60 10.48
N CYS A 244 9.84 38.98 10.02
CA CYS A 244 8.64 38.88 10.84
C CYS A 244 7.72 37.89 10.13
N SER A 245 7.73 36.68 10.68
CA SER A 245 6.75 35.65 10.42
C SER A 245 5.36 36.03 10.96
N ASP A 246 5.28 36.99 11.89
CA ASP A 246 4.06 37.41 12.60
C ASP A 246 3.63 38.84 12.17
N ALA A 247 2.33 39.01 11.94
CA ALA A 247 1.69 40.29 11.61
C ALA A 247 1.86 41.34 12.73
N SER A 248 1.89 40.92 13.99
CA SER A 248 2.00 41.78 15.17
C SER A 248 3.38 42.44 15.25
N LYS A 249 4.44 41.66 14.99
CA LYS A 249 5.79 42.21 14.81
C LYS A 249 5.87 43.15 13.59
N ARG A 250 5.14 42.89 12.51
CA ARG A 250 5.10 43.82 11.35
C ARG A 250 4.48 45.16 11.71
N GLU A 251 3.44 45.14 12.54
CA GLU A 251 2.81 46.36 13.06
C GLU A 251 3.74 47.10 14.04
N GLU A 252 4.41 46.38 14.94
CA GLU A 252 5.29 46.96 15.96
C GLU A 252 6.55 47.60 15.36
N VAL A 253 7.22 46.91 14.42
CA VAL A 253 8.48 47.42 13.84
C VAL A 253 8.27 48.24 12.55
N GLY A 254 7.04 48.28 12.05
CA GLY A 254 6.62 48.98 10.84
C GLY A 254 6.88 48.16 9.58
N ASN A 255 5.87 48.07 8.71
CA ASN A 255 5.89 47.31 7.45
C ASN A 255 7.13 47.54 6.56
N ALA A 256 7.75 48.73 6.62
CA ALA A 256 8.93 49.07 5.84
C ALA A 256 10.24 48.41 6.34
N LYS A 257 10.27 47.90 7.58
CA LYS A 257 11.46 47.26 8.18
C LYS A 257 11.39 45.74 8.20
N CYS A 258 10.25 45.17 7.84
CA CYS A 258 10.03 43.74 7.84
C CYS A 258 10.07 43.18 6.42
N THR A 259 10.91 42.16 6.20
CA THR A 259 10.96 41.48 4.91
C THR A 259 10.09 40.22 4.95
N SER A 260 8.96 40.21 4.25
CA SER A 260 8.11 39.03 4.11
C SER A 260 8.65 38.13 3.01
N GLY A 261 9.27 37.01 3.38
CA GLY A 261 9.64 35.94 2.45
C GLY A 261 8.51 34.94 2.31
N ASN A 262 8.38 34.33 1.12
CA ASN A 262 7.46 33.22 0.93
C ASN A 262 8.13 31.92 1.41
N TRP A 263 7.73 31.42 2.58
CA TRP A 263 8.33 30.22 3.19
C TRP A 263 8.01 28.92 2.42
N THR A 264 7.03 28.96 1.53
CA THR A 264 6.72 27.84 0.61
C THR A 264 7.54 27.88 -0.67
N TRP A 265 8.44 28.84 -0.81
CA TRP A 265 9.37 28.92 -1.92
C TRP A 265 10.76 28.51 -1.44
N LEU A 266 11.46 27.76 -2.28
CA LEU A 266 12.83 27.32 -1.99
C LEU A 266 13.80 27.76 -3.07
N ASN A 267 15.05 27.95 -2.69
CA ASN A 267 16.17 28.01 -3.61
C ASN A 267 16.79 26.60 -3.71
N ALA A 268 16.96 26.15 -4.94
CA ALA A 268 17.65 24.90 -5.27
C ALA A 268 18.75 25.15 -6.31
N ASP A 269 19.75 24.27 -6.34
CA ASP A 269 20.77 24.11 -7.38
C ASP A 269 21.10 25.40 -8.18
N GLY A 270 21.98 26.25 -7.63
CA GLY A 270 22.40 27.50 -8.30
C GLY A 270 21.51 28.72 -8.05
N ASP A 271 20.82 28.76 -6.90
CA ASP A 271 19.97 29.88 -6.44
C ASP A 271 18.73 30.17 -7.30
N ALA A 272 18.25 29.18 -8.06
CA ALA A 272 17.00 29.31 -8.78
C ALA A 272 15.81 29.23 -7.79
N LYS A 273 15.01 30.30 -7.74
CA LYS A 273 13.78 30.34 -6.94
C LYS A 273 12.73 29.41 -7.53
N LYS A 274 12.23 28.50 -6.72
CA LYS A 274 11.17 27.53 -7.04
C LYS A 274 9.98 27.80 -6.13
N ASP A 275 8.80 27.94 -6.73
CA ASP A 275 7.56 28.02 -5.96
C ASP A 275 7.19 26.66 -5.36
N PHE A 276 6.05 26.61 -4.65
CA PHE A 276 5.56 25.37 -4.03
C PHE A 276 5.49 24.16 -4.99
N SER A 277 4.98 24.39 -6.20
CA SER A 277 4.67 23.34 -7.18
C SER A 277 5.95 22.79 -7.84
N GLU A 278 6.93 23.65 -8.09
CA GLU A 278 8.23 23.26 -8.62
C GLU A 278 9.20 22.82 -7.52
N GLY A 279 9.05 23.34 -6.31
CA GLY A 279 9.93 23.10 -5.18
C GLY A 279 9.73 21.73 -4.54
N TRP A 280 8.49 21.26 -4.44
CA TRP A 280 8.22 19.96 -3.81
C TRP A 280 8.95 18.78 -4.48
N PRO A 281 8.90 18.60 -5.82
CA PRO A 281 9.67 17.55 -6.48
C PRO A 281 11.17 17.63 -6.18
N VAL A 282 11.73 18.84 -6.10
CA VAL A 282 13.15 19.03 -5.77
C VAL A 282 13.44 18.60 -4.34
N LEU A 283 12.66 19.07 -3.36
CA LEU A 283 12.81 18.68 -1.95
C LEU A 283 12.69 17.17 -1.76
N ARG A 284 11.65 16.58 -2.36
CA ARG A 284 11.40 15.14 -2.33
C ARG A 284 12.55 14.33 -2.94
N SER A 285 13.15 14.80 -4.04
CA SER A 285 14.26 14.10 -4.69
C SER A 285 15.51 13.94 -3.83
N LYS A 286 15.65 14.76 -2.78
CA LYS A 286 16.78 14.70 -1.84
C LYS A 286 16.59 13.63 -0.75
N CYS A 287 15.43 12.96 -0.69
CA CYS A 287 15.25 11.83 0.20
C CYS A 287 16.19 10.67 -0.19
N PRO A 288 16.83 9.99 0.79
CA PRO A 288 17.69 8.85 0.50
C PRO A 288 16.93 7.75 -0.26
N GLN A 289 17.47 7.39 -1.42
CA GLN A 289 17.01 6.25 -2.22
C GLN A 289 17.48 4.97 -1.52
N GLU A 290 16.55 4.08 -1.17
CA GLU A 290 16.88 2.70 -0.77
C GLU A 290 16.35 1.74 -1.83
N THR A 291 17.09 0.65 -2.04
CA THR A 291 16.99 -0.23 -3.21
C THR A 291 15.85 -1.24 -3.19
N GLU A 292 14.78 -1.05 -2.40
CA GLU A 292 13.74 -2.07 -2.27
C GLU A 292 12.37 -1.61 -2.75
N ASN A 293 12.05 -2.03 -3.99
CA ASN A 293 10.71 -2.02 -4.57
C ASN A 293 9.82 -3.12 -3.96
N ALA A 294 9.67 -3.13 -2.63
CA ALA A 294 8.71 -4.02 -1.99
C ALA A 294 7.30 -3.42 -2.06
N SER A 295 6.28 -4.26 -2.26
CA SER A 295 4.89 -3.84 -2.11
C SER A 295 4.65 -3.28 -0.71
N LEU A 296 3.84 -2.23 -0.59
CA LEU A 296 3.53 -1.65 0.71
C LEU A 296 2.85 -2.66 1.65
N THR A 297 3.35 -2.78 2.88
CA THR A 297 2.77 -3.61 3.94
C THR A 297 2.37 -2.76 5.15
N ALA A 298 1.45 -3.26 5.97
CA ALA A 298 1.04 -2.61 7.20
C ALA A 298 2.21 -2.43 8.19
N ASP A 299 3.07 -3.45 8.30
CA ASP A 299 4.27 -3.39 9.15
C ASP A 299 5.26 -2.32 8.69
N ALA A 300 5.42 -2.10 7.38
CA ALA A 300 6.28 -1.03 6.88
C ALA A 300 5.77 0.34 7.33
N ILE A 301 4.45 0.59 7.25
CA ILE A 301 3.82 1.82 7.75
C ILE A 301 4.06 1.95 9.25
N ARG A 302 3.78 0.89 10.03
CA ARG A 302 3.95 0.87 11.48
C ARG A 302 5.38 1.21 11.89
N VAL A 303 6.37 0.56 11.31
CA VAL A 303 7.80 0.79 11.62
C VAL A 303 8.23 2.22 11.27
N ALA A 304 7.75 2.76 10.13
CA ALA A 304 8.04 4.15 9.76
C ALA A 304 7.44 5.15 10.77
N LEU A 305 6.19 4.93 11.21
CA LEU A 305 5.52 5.76 12.21
C LEU A 305 6.17 5.65 13.59
N GLU A 306 6.57 4.45 14.02
CA GLU A 306 7.34 4.23 15.26
C GLU A 306 8.67 4.99 15.22
N GLY A 307 9.39 4.92 14.09
CA GLY A 307 10.63 5.67 13.87
C GLY A 307 10.42 7.19 13.97
N PHE A 308 9.33 7.70 13.38
CA PHE A 308 8.91 9.09 13.50
C PHE A 308 8.62 9.50 14.95
N ARG A 309 7.78 8.74 15.65
CA ARG A 309 7.45 9.01 17.06
C ARG A 309 8.67 8.98 17.96
N HIS A 310 9.60 8.06 17.70
CA HIS A 310 10.85 7.96 18.44
C HIS A 310 11.78 9.15 18.19
N MET A 311 11.58 9.94 17.14
CA MET A 311 12.40 11.11 16.83
C MET A 311 11.90 12.39 17.51
N LEU A 312 10.63 12.45 17.91
CA LEU A 312 10.07 13.65 18.55
C LEU A 312 10.85 14.03 19.82
N GLY A 313 11.22 15.31 19.92
CA GLY A 313 11.91 15.90 21.07
C GLY A 313 13.38 15.54 21.27
N LYS A 314 13.97 14.72 20.40
CA LYS A 314 15.36 14.24 20.56
C LYS A 314 16.46 15.21 20.14
N GLN A 315 16.08 16.30 19.50
CA GLN A 315 16.99 17.22 18.84
C GLN A 315 17.72 18.15 19.82
N TYR A 316 17.49 17.97 21.12
CA TYR A 316 17.96 18.85 22.19
C TYR A 316 18.71 18.08 23.25
N ASN A 317 20.00 18.37 23.37
CA ASN A 317 20.78 17.99 24.55
C ASN A 317 20.43 18.92 25.71
N ASP A 318 20.26 18.37 26.92
CA ASP A 318 19.91 19.14 28.12
C ASP A 318 20.98 20.19 28.53
N GLY A 319 22.15 20.20 27.86
CA GLY A 319 23.23 21.16 28.06
C GLY A 319 23.14 22.45 27.22
N ASP A 320 22.30 22.49 26.18
CA ASP A 320 22.20 23.65 25.27
C ASP A 320 21.17 24.69 25.77
N SER A 321 21.62 25.52 26.72
CA SER A 321 21.18 26.89 27.03
C SER A 321 19.68 27.26 27.14
N LYS A 322 19.34 27.96 28.25
CA LYS A 322 18.27 28.98 28.39
C LYS A 322 16.86 28.62 27.92
N PHE A 323 16.49 27.35 27.84
CA PHE A 323 15.08 26.96 27.79
C PHE A 323 14.44 27.18 29.18
N PRO A 324 13.43 28.06 29.33
CA PRO A 324 12.65 28.08 30.56
C PRO A 324 11.82 26.80 30.58
N THR A 325 12.13 25.89 31.50
CA THR A 325 11.31 24.92 32.26
C THR A 325 9.92 24.42 31.78
N THR A 326 9.44 24.68 30.58
CA THR A 326 8.30 24.00 29.96
C THR A 326 8.81 22.80 29.16
N MET A 327 9.41 21.84 29.88
CA MET A 327 9.83 20.52 29.37
C MET A 327 8.75 19.79 28.56
N THR A 328 7.50 20.23 28.69
CA THR A 328 6.32 19.70 28.02
C THR A 328 6.33 19.90 26.50
N VAL A 329 6.57 21.10 25.97
CA VAL A 329 6.45 21.35 24.51
C VAL A 329 7.56 20.65 23.70
N LYS A 330 8.79 20.63 24.24
CA LYS A 330 9.97 20.02 23.60
C LYS A 330 9.71 18.59 23.11
N ASN A 331 8.99 17.78 23.88
CA ASN A 331 8.73 16.37 23.57
C ASN A 331 7.86 16.14 22.32
N PHE A 332 7.29 17.21 21.76
CA PHE A 332 6.35 17.15 20.65
C PHE A 332 6.90 17.87 19.40
N VAL A 333 8.20 18.19 19.39
CA VAL A 333 8.84 18.94 18.31
C VAL A 333 9.73 18.04 17.46
N LEU A 334 9.59 18.13 16.15
CA LEU A 334 10.50 17.58 15.16
C LEU A 334 11.38 18.70 14.57
N GLY A 335 12.70 18.57 14.65
CA GLY A 335 13.66 19.56 14.16
C GLY A 335 14.05 20.64 15.18
N LYS A 336 14.88 21.58 14.72
CA LYS A 336 15.52 22.61 15.55
C LYS A 336 14.61 23.79 15.88
N MET A 337 14.36 24.00 17.18
CA MET A 337 13.79 25.22 17.76
C MET A 337 14.65 25.72 18.93
N ALA A 338 15.56 26.66 18.67
CA ALA A 338 16.50 27.13 19.69
C ALA A 338 15.87 28.04 20.75
N LYS A 339 14.66 28.56 20.51
CA LYS A 339 13.96 29.45 21.42
C LYS A 339 12.47 29.11 21.40
N ILE A 340 11.88 29.01 22.59
CA ILE A 340 10.47 29.32 22.77
C ILE A 340 10.45 30.81 23.10
N SER A 341 9.87 31.66 22.24
CA SER A 341 9.58 33.02 22.68
C SER A 341 8.71 32.94 23.93
N TYR A 342 9.11 33.64 25.00
CA TYR A 342 8.26 33.80 26.18
C TYR A 342 6.90 34.27 25.68
N ILE A 343 5.83 33.55 26.04
CA ILE A 343 4.46 33.99 25.80
C ILE A 343 4.20 35.12 26.79
N MET A 344 4.80 36.29 26.55
CA MET A 344 4.58 37.48 27.39
C MET A 344 3.29 38.17 26.96
N TYR A 345 2.91 38.03 25.68
CA TYR A 345 1.70 38.53 25.08
C TYR A 345 0.93 37.40 24.35
N PRO A 346 -0.41 37.50 24.25
CA PRO A 346 -1.23 36.54 23.50
C PRO A 346 -0.90 36.43 22.00
N GLN A 347 0.00 37.29 21.50
CA GLN A 347 0.44 37.37 20.11
C GLN A 347 1.83 36.76 19.90
N ASP A 348 2.51 36.32 20.97
CA ASP A 348 3.80 35.64 20.85
C ASP A 348 3.60 34.22 20.30
N GLU A 349 3.83 34.06 19.00
CA GLU A 349 3.57 32.80 18.29
C GLU A 349 4.41 31.60 18.79
N GLY A 350 5.48 31.79 19.58
CA GLY A 350 6.28 30.64 20.02
C GLY A 350 7.06 30.01 18.87
N GLY A 351 7.85 28.97 19.15
CA GLY A 351 8.83 28.42 18.19
C GLY A 351 8.24 27.85 16.88
N CYS A 352 9.13 27.38 15.99
CA CYS A 352 8.81 26.84 14.66
C CYS A 352 8.22 27.85 13.66
N VAL A 353 8.86 29.02 13.56
CA VAL A 353 8.42 30.10 12.65
C VAL A 353 9.18 30.18 11.32
N GLY A 354 10.11 29.24 11.07
CA GLY A 354 10.91 29.19 9.83
C GLY A 354 12.10 30.14 9.79
N GLU A 355 12.37 30.86 10.89
CA GLU A 355 13.59 31.67 11.09
C GLU A 355 14.85 30.80 11.28
N GLU A 356 16.02 31.45 11.27
CA GLU A 356 17.28 30.80 11.59
C GLU A 356 17.21 30.14 12.98
N ASN A 357 17.50 28.84 13.05
CA ASN A 357 17.37 28.01 14.26
C ASN A 357 15.94 27.76 14.76
N GLN A 358 14.90 27.97 13.93
CA GLN A 358 13.50 27.67 14.22
C GLN A 358 12.78 26.96 13.05
N THR A 359 13.49 26.07 12.37
CA THR A 359 12.97 25.23 11.29
C THR A 359 12.57 23.87 11.88
N CYS A 360 11.30 23.74 12.24
CA CYS A 360 10.77 22.59 12.96
C CYS A 360 9.27 22.47 12.75
N VAL A 361 8.71 21.38 13.25
CA VAL A 361 7.28 21.14 13.34
C VAL A 361 6.93 20.89 14.81
N ASN A 362 5.97 21.63 15.35
CA ASN A 362 5.54 21.48 16.73
C ASN A 362 4.11 20.92 16.79
N TYR A 363 4.02 19.65 17.21
CA TYR A 363 2.77 18.91 17.30
C TYR A 363 2.07 19.03 18.67
N TRP A 364 2.58 19.86 19.58
CA TRP A 364 2.08 19.99 20.96
C TRP A 364 0.56 20.19 21.00
N ASN A 365 0.05 21.17 20.25
CA ASN A 365 -1.36 21.52 20.27
C ASN A 365 -2.25 20.37 19.75
N ALA A 366 -1.83 19.73 18.67
CA ALA A 366 -2.55 18.61 18.05
C ALA A 366 -2.59 17.37 18.97
N LEU A 367 -1.48 17.08 19.66
CA LEU A 367 -1.35 15.90 20.50
C LEU A 367 -1.97 16.07 21.90
N ILE A 368 -1.86 17.25 22.51
CA ILE A 368 -2.45 17.52 23.84
C ILE A 368 -3.97 17.60 23.80
N LYS A 369 -4.55 18.13 22.71
CA LYS A 369 -6.01 18.14 22.49
C LYS A 369 -6.59 16.74 22.21
N GLY A 370 -5.75 15.74 21.97
CA GLY A 370 -6.17 14.39 21.61
C GLY A 370 -6.58 14.23 20.14
N ASN A 371 -6.35 15.23 19.28
CA ASN A 371 -6.67 15.16 17.86
C ASN A 371 -5.69 14.24 17.10
N GLY A 372 -4.46 14.09 17.61
CA GLY A 372 -3.38 13.41 16.89
C GLY A 372 -2.83 14.26 15.73
N ILE A 373 -1.85 13.74 15.02
CA ILE A 373 -1.28 14.39 13.83
C ILE A 373 -2.11 13.95 12.62
N GLU A 374 -2.60 14.89 11.79
CA GLU A 374 -3.58 14.58 10.75
C GLU A 374 -3.04 13.58 9.72
N TRP A 375 -1.88 13.84 9.13
CA TRP A 375 -1.29 12.91 8.15
C TRP A 375 -0.98 11.54 8.77
N GLU A 376 -0.58 11.50 10.05
CA GLU A 376 -0.29 10.24 10.75
C GLU A 376 -1.57 9.44 10.95
N ASN A 377 -2.66 10.09 11.36
CA ASN A 377 -3.97 9.47 11.48
C ASN A 377 -4.45 8.88 10.15
N LYS A 378 -4.13 9.53 9.02
CA LYS A 378 -4.42 9.00 7.68
C LYS A 378 -3.60 7.76 7.38
N LEU A 379 -2.30 7.76 7.71
CA LEU A 379 -1.43 6.58 7.55
C LEU A 379 -1.85 5.41 8.45
N LEU A 380 -2.28 5.66 9.69
CA LEU A 380 -2.82 4.63 10.58
C LEU A 380 -4.11 4.00 10.01
N LYS A 381 -4.99 4.82 9.41
CA LYS A 381 -6.18 4.29 8.71
C LYS A 381 -5.78 3.51 7.46
N ALA A 382 -4.82 4.00 6.68
CA ALA A 382 -4.32 3.31 5.49
C ALA A 382 -3.71 1.95 5.85
N MET A 383 -2.97 1.88 6.96
CA MET A 383 -2.43 0.64 7.51
C MET A 383 -3.52 -0.40 7.77
N ASN A 384 -4.61 -0.02 8.46
CA ASN A 384 -5.74 -0.93 8.72
C ASN A 384 -6.42 -1.42 7.42
N GLU A 385 -6.50 -0.55 6.41
CA GLU A 385 -7.03 -0.92 5.09
C GLU A 385 -6.08 -1.88 4.34
N VAL A 386 -4.76 -1.70 4.46
CA VAL A 386 -3.75 -2.62 3.92
C VAL A 386 -3.81 -3.99 4.62
N GLU A 387 -4.00 -4.03 5.94
CA GLU A 387 -4.22 -5.27 6.69
C GLU A 387 -5.49 -5.98 6.21
N THR A 388 -6.58 -5.24 6.09
CA THR A 388 -7.86 -5.76 5.60
C THR A 388 -7.72 -6.32 4.19
N PHE A 389 -7.08 -5.59 3.28
CA PHE A 389 -6.75 -6.06 1.94
C PHE A 389 -5.99 -7.39 1.97
N THR A 390 -4.90 -7.45 2.76
CA THR A 390 -4.03 -8.64 2.82
C THR A 390 -4.78 -9.86 3.33
N VAL A 391 -5.56 -9.70 4.41
CA VAL A 391 -6.36 -10.77 5.02
C VAL A 391 -7.44 -11.27 4.06
N GLU A 392 -8.14 -10.38 3.37
CA GLU A 392 -9.22 -10.78 2.46
C GLU A 392 -8.67 -11.48 1.20
N VAL A 393 -7.50 -11.08 0.68
CA VAL A 393 -6.80 -11.79 -0.41
C VAL A 393 -6.37 -13.19 0.04
N GLU A 394 -5.71 -13.33 1.19
CA GLU A 394 -5.27 -14.62 1.71
C GLU A 394 -6.46 -15.58 1.91
N GLN A 395 -7.58 -15.08 2.43
CA GLN A 395 -8.79 -15.88 2.60
C GLN A 395 -9.40 -16.29 1.25
N ALA A 396 -9.36 -15.42 0.23
CA ALA A 396 -9.82 -15.75 -1.10
C ALA A 396 -8.95 -16.84 -1.77
N GLU A 397 -7.63 -16.75 -1.60
CA GLU A 397 -6.68 -17.77 -2.10
C GLU A 397 -6.89 -19.13 -1.41
N ASN A 398 -7.07 -19.12 -0.09
CA ASN A 398 -7.40 -20.33 0.68
C ASN A 398 -8.69 -20.99 0.19
N LEU A 399 -9.75 -20.21 -0.06
CA LEU A 399 -10.99 -20.70 -0.63
C LEU A 399 -10.81 -21.24 -2.06
N SER A 400 -9.94 -20.61 -2.85
CA SER A 400 -9.63 -21.04 -4.22
C SER A 400 -8.96 -22.42 -4.23
N MET A 401 -8.05 -22.69 -3.30
CA MET A 401 -7.46 -24.02 -3.14
C MET A 401 -8.51 -25.10 -2.85
N VAL A 402 -9.48 -24.81 -1.98
CA VAL A 402 -10.59 -25.73 -1.69
C VAL A 402 -11.46 -25.94 -2.94
N LEU A 403 -11.73 -24.88 -3.69
CA LEU A 403 -12.50 -24.95 -4.94
C LEU A 403 -11.82 -25.86 -5.97
N PHE A 404 -10.50 -25.75 -6.16
CA PHE A 404 -9.76 -26.62 -7.07
C PHE A 404 -9.68 -28.07 -6.58
N SER A 405 -9.61 -28.29 -5.27
CA SER A 405 -9.70 -29.64 -4.69
C SER A 405 -11.07 -30.30 -4.99
N LEU A 406 -12.16 -29.54 -4.85
CA LEU A 406 -13.50 -30.00 -5.20
C LEU A 406 -13.66 -30.29 -6.70
N LYS A 407 -13.03 -29.48 -7.57
CA LYS A 407 -12.99 -29.76 -9.01
C LYS A 407 -12.35 -31.14 -9.27
N LYS A 408 -11.17 -31.40 -8.72
CA LYS A 408 -10.47 -32.68 -8.86
C LYS A 408 -11.29 -33.85 -8.33
N GLU A 409 -12.01 -33.65 -7.23
CA GLU A 409 -12.89 -34.67 -6.68
C GLU A 409 -14.08 -34.98 -7.61
N ALA A 410 -14.66 -33.98 -8.27
CA ALA A 410 -15.71 -34.20 -9.27
C ALA A 410 -15.18 -35.01 -10.47
N GLU A 411 -13.99 -34.66 -10.96
CA GLU A 411 -13.30 -35.40 -12.05
C GLU A 411 -13.02 -36.84 -11.64
N ARG A 412 -12.56 -37.06 -10.39
CA ARG A 412 -12.29 -38.40 -9.84
C ARG A 412 -13.56 -39.25 -9.72
N ILE A 413 -14.67 -38.67 -9.24
CA ILE A 413 -15.96 -39.37 -9.15
C ILE A 413 -16.43 -39.80 -10.53
N TYR A 414 -16.40 -38.88 -11.50
CA TYR A 414 -16.77 -39.20 -12.87
C TYR A 414 -15.91 -40.34 -13.42
N GLY A 415 -14.59 -40.25 -13.30
CA GLY A 415 -13.68 -41.30 -13.78
C GLY A 415 -13.91 -42.65 -13.11
N LYS A 416 -14.12 -42.67 -11.79
CA LYS A 416 -14.35 -43.89 -11.01
C LYS A 416 -15.64 -44.60 -11.39
N GLU A 417 -16.75 -43.87 -11.44
CA GLU A 417 -18.09 -44.45 -11.56
C GLU A 417 -18.50 -44.70 -13.03
N ILE A 418 -17.85 -44.04 -14.00
CA ILE A 418 -18.23 -44.12 -15.43
C ILE A 418 -17.14 -44.77 -16.30
N VAL A 419 -15.87 -44.40 -16.10
CA VAL A 419 -14.78 -44.83 -17.00
C VAL A 419 -14.08 -46.10 -16.49
N GLY A 420 -14.17 -46.37 -15.18
CA GLY A 420 -13.54 -47.52 -14.53
C GLY A 420 -12.06 -47.28 -14.24
N ASN A 421 -11.74 -46.74 -13.06
CA ASN A 421 -10.38 -46.58 -12.50
C ASN A 421 -9.25 -46.10 -13.45
N VAL A 422 -9.56 -45.31 -14.48
CA VAL A 422 -8.55 -44.63 -15.31
C VAL A 422 -8.30 -43.23 -14.75
N SER A 423 -7.04 -42.91 -14.44
CA SER A 423 -6.60 -41.54 -14.15
C SER A 423 -6.75 -40.69 -15.41
N TRP A 424 -7.57 -39.64 -15.35
CA TRP A 424 -7.89 -38.78 -16.49
C TRP A 424 -7.95 -37.31 -16.06
N GLU A 425 -7.47 -36.41 -16.91
CA GLU A 425 -7.70 -34.96 -16.80
C GLU A 425 -8.74 -34.56 -17.86
N PHE A 426 -9.75 -33.78 -17.46
CA PHE A 426 -10.85 -33.41 -18.34
C PHE A 426 -10.58 -32.07 -19.05
N ASP A 427 -10.09 -32.15 -20.29
CA ASP A 427 -9.74 -30.97 -21.10
C ASP A 427 -10.92 -30.41 -21.91
N GLY A 428 -12.14 -30.85 -21.62
CA GLY A 428 -13.37 -30.32 -22.22
C GLY A 428 -13.67 -30.78 -23.65
N ILE A 429 -12.75 -31.49 -24.32
CA ILE A 429 -12.95 -31.98 -25.70
C ILE A 429 -12.27 -33.34 -25.87
N THR A 430 -12.98 -34.44 -25.63
CA THR A 430 -12.53 -35.75 -26.12
C THR A 430 -13.64 -36.41 -26.92
N GLN A 431 -13.38 -36.62 -28.22
CA GLN A 431 -14.30 -37.27 -29.17
C GLN A 431 -14.72 -38.69 -28.74
N ALA A 432 -13.97 -39.34 -27.85
CA ALA A 432 -14.26 -40.67 -27.32
C ALA A 432 -15.61 -40.75 -26.57
N LEU A 433 -16.09 -39.65 -25.98
CA LEU A 433 -17.36 -39.58 -25.26
C LEU A 433 -18.57 -39.73 -26.18
N ARG A 434 -18.49 -39.21 -27.42
CA ARG A 434 -19.59 -39.36 -28.39
C ARG A 434 -19.83 -40.80 -28.78
N ALA A 435 -18.80 -41.64 -28.85
CA ALA A 435 -18.94 -43.02 -29.30
C ALA A 435 -19.68 -43.89 -28.28
N ARG A 436 -19.35 -43.78 -26.97
CA ARG A 436 -20.04 -44.55 -25.92
C ARG A 436 -21.48 -44.09 -25.68
N ASP A 437 -21.73 -42.78 -25.72
CA ASP A 437 -23.11 -42.26 -25.61
C ASP A 437 -23.94 -42.64 -26.86
N LEU A 438 -23.37 -42.66 -28.08
CA LEU A 438 -24.08 -43.14 -29.26
C LEU A 438 -24.49 -44.61 -29.12
N ILE A 439 -23.56 -45.45 -28.63
CA ILE A 439 -23.79 -46.89 -28.46
C ILE A 439 -24.91 -47.13 -27.44
N ALA A 440 -24.90 -46.43 -26.31
CA ALA A 440 -25.94 -46.55 -25.29
C ALA A 440 -27.33 -46.09 -25.80
N TYR A 441 -27.39 -45.01 -26.60
CA TYR A 441 -28.66 -44.58 -27.21
C TYR A 441 -29.17 -45.57 -28.26
N THR A 442 -28.29 -46.22 -29.03
CA THR A 442 -28.69 -47.25 -30.00
C THR A 442 -29.20 -48.53 -29.36
N THR A 443 -28.63 -48.97 -28.23
CA THR A 443 -29.14 -50.15 -27.51
C THR A 443 -30.48 -49.88 -26.85
N ILE A 444 -30.71 -48.67 -26.31
CA ILE A 444 -32.02 -48.26 -25.76
C ILE A 444 -33.10 -48.24 -26.84
N ALA A 445 -32.80 -47.78 -28.05
CA ALA A 445 -33.75 -47.79 -29.16
C ALA A 445 -34.12 -49.21 -29.62
N CYS A 446 -33.17 -50.15 -29.59
CA CYS A 446 -33.45 -51.56 -29.90
C CYS A 446 -34.28 -52.25 -28.82
N PHE A 447 -34.07 -51.93 -27.53
CA PHE A 447 -34.82 -52.52 -26.42
C PHE A 447 -36.25 -51.98 -26.25
N LEU A 448 -36.56 -50.79 -26.77
CA LEU A 448 -37.92 -50.23 -26.76
C LEU A 448 -38.75 -50.64 -27.99
N LEU A 449 -38.13 -51.27 -28.98
CA LEU A 449 -38.79 -51.80 -30.19
C LEU A 449 -39.05 -53.32 -30.14
N LEU A 450 -38.62 -53.98 -29.06
CA LEU A 450 -38.94 -55.37 -28.69
C LEU A 450 -39.87 -55.34 -27.48
#